data_AF-A0A0L6TD65-F1
#
_entry.id   AF-A0A0L6TD65-F1
#
_cell.length_a   1.000
_cell.length_b   1.000
_cell.length_c   1.000
_cell.angle_alpha   90.00
_cell.angle_beta   90.00
_cell.angle_gamma   90.00
#
_symmetry.space_group_name_H-M   'P 1'
#
loop_
_entity.id
_entity.type
_entity.pdbx_description
1 polymer ?
#
loop_
_entity_poly.entity_id
_entity_poly.type
_entity_poly.pdbx_seq_one_letter_code
_entity_poly.pdbx_strand_id
1 'polypeptide(L)'
;MLHALVWVIVFLLLGVWTLGAWVSDGVVSWAAVHAGTMSVAAMGVPELPAWTEPWLPAEWIKQAHEIAVASAPAIDPLLKHAPAAAGWITIAVWIVWAMGGIALLVLGAVLSGLVSWSRRRGGGGGTPPAPSARVAERRAIP
;
A
#
# COMPACT_ATOMS: atom_id res chain seq x y z
N MET A 1 10.05 -14.16 13.53
CA MET A 1 10.91 -13.60 12.48
C MET A 1 10.18 -13.59 11.13
N LEU A 2 10.11 -14.71 10.38
CA LEU A 2 9.49 -14.74 9.03
C LEU A 2 8.03 -14.25 8.97
N HIS A 3 7.19 -14.63 9.93
CA HIS A 3 5.80 -14.15 10.03
C HIS A 3 5.71 -12.62 10.25
N ALA A 4 6.57 -12.06 11.10
CA ALA A 4 6.63 -10.62 11.33
C ALA A 4 7.10 -9.88 10.07
N LEU A 5 8.08 -10.42 9.35
CA LEU A 5 8.58 -9.84 8.10
C LEU A 5 7.49 -9.80 7.01
N VAL A 6 6.72 -10.88 6.86
CA VAL A 6 5.58 -10.93 5.92
C VAL A 6 4.56 -9.83 6.23
N TRP A 7 4.19 -9.67 7.50
CA TRP A 7 3.26 -8.61 7.90
C TRP A 7 3.83 -7.21 7.70
N VAL A 8 5.11 -6.99 8.00
CA VAL A 8 5.77 -5.70 7.74
C VAL A 8 5.68 -5.34 6.25
N ILE A 9 5.98 -6.28 5.36
CA ILE A 9 5.88 -6.06 3.90
C ILE A 9 4.44 -5.76 3.49
N VAL A 10 3.46 -6.53 4.00
CA VAL A 10 2.03 -6.30 3.71
C VAL A 10 1.58 -4.92 4.20
N PHE A 11 2.01 -4.50 5.40
CA PHE A 11 1.66 -3.18 5.92
C PHE A 11 2.33 -2.04 5.15
N LEU A 12 3.58 -2.20 4.72
CA LEU A 12 4.23 -1.22 3.83
C LEU A 12 3.49 -1.12 2.51
N LEU A 13 3.13 -2.25 1.90
CA LEU A 13 2.40 -2.27 0.64
C LEU A 13 1.00 -1.67 0.79
N LEU A 14 0.30 -1.97 1.90
CA LEU A 14 -0.97 -1.36 2.26
C LEU A 14 -0.83 0.15 2.49
N GLY A 15 0.28 0.58 3.09
CA GLY A 15 0.63 1.98 3.27
C GLY A 15 0.76 2.70 1.93
N VAL A 16 1.56 2.15 1.00
CA VAL A 16 1.71 2.71 -0.35
C VAL A 16 0.37 2.72 -1.10
N TRP A 17 -0.40 1.64 -1.01
CA TRP A 17 -1.74 1.54 -1.62
C TRP A 17 -2.70 2.62 -1.09
N THR A 18 -2.71 2.79 0.24
CA THR A 18 -3.54 3.79 0.90
C THR A 18 -3.11 5.21 0.55
N LEU A 19 -1.80 5.45 0.47
CA LEU A 19 -1.25 6.74 0.02
C LEU A 19 -1.72 7.07 -1.40
N GLY A 20 -1.69 6.08 -2.31
CA GLY A 20 -2.16 6.26 -3.70
C GLY A 20 -3.65 6.62 -3.78
N ALA A 21 -4.49 5.97 -2.98
CA ALA A 21 -5.91 6.32 -2.90
C ALA A 21 -6.13 7.73 -2.33
N TRP A 22 -5.37 8.11 -1.30
CA TRP A 22 -5.42 9.45 -0.72
C TRP A 22 -5.00 10.54 -1.70
N VAL A 23 -3.92 10.32 -2.44
CA VAL A 23 -3.49 11.26 -3.49
C VAL A 23 -4.57 11.39 -4.56
N SER A 24 -5.19 10.29 -4.97
CA SER A 24 -6.27 10.30 -5.96
C SER A 24 -7.48 11.11 -5.48
N ASP A 25 -7.95 10.88 -4.26
CA ASP A 25 -9.06 11.62 -3.65
C ASP A 25 -8.72 13.11 -3.45
N GLY A 26 -7.49 13.42 -3.04
CA GLY A 26 -6.99 14.79 -2.91
C GLY A 26 -6.98 15.54 -4.25
N VAL A 27 -6.54 14.89 -5.33
CA VAL A 27 -6.56 15.47 -6.68
C VAL A 27 -7.99 15.69 -7.16
N VAL A 28 -8.89 14.73 -6.95
CA VAL A 28 -10.29 14.83 -7.39
C VAL A 28 -11.01 15.95 -6.63
N SER A 29 -10.86 16.01 -5.31
CA SER A 29 -11.47 17.05 -4.47
C SER A 29 -10.90 18.44 -4.75
N TRP A 30 -9.59 18.55 -4.96
CA TRP A 30 -8.96 19.80 -5.39
C TRP A 30 -9.47 20.25 -6.77
N ALA A 31 -9.51 19.34 -7.75
CA ALA A 31 -9.98 19.61 -9.10
C ALA A 31 -11.45 20.02 -9.10
N ALA A 32 -12.30 19.41 -8.28
CA ALA A 32 -13.72 19.77 -8.18
C ALA A 32 -13.94 21.25 -7.82
N VAL A 33 -13.03 21.85 -7.06
CA VAL A 33 -13.10 23.27 -6.65
C VAL A 33 -12.43 24.21 -7.67
N HIS A 34 -11.40 23.76 -8.40
CA HIS A 34 -10.56 24.62 -9.26
C HIS A 34 -10.74 24.39 -10.77
N ALA A 35 -11.51 23.37 -11.19
CA ALA A 35 -11.67 23.01 -12.59
C ALA A 35 -12.29 24.12 -13.48
N GLY A 36 -13.06 25.04 -12.88
CA GLY A 36 -13.64 26.18 -13.59
C GLY A 36 -12.70 27.37 -13.79
N THR A 37 -11.53 27.37 -13.13
CA THR A 37 -10.63 28.54 -13.07
C THR A 37 -9.21 28.25 -13.57
N MET A 38 -8.88 26.98 -13.87
CA MET A 38 -7.53 26.57 -14.26
C MET A 38 -7.49 25.85 -15.62
N SER A 39 -6.45 26.15 -16.41
CA SER A 39 -6.07 25.43 -17.62
C SER A 39 -4.72 24.76 -17.40
N VAL A 40 -4.58 23.50 -17.80
CA VAL A 40 -3.32 22.75 -17.67
C VAL A 40 -2.19 23.41 -18.47
N ALA A 41 -2.51 23.97 -19.63
CA ALA A 41 -1.55 24.71 -20.46
C ALA A 41 -1.10 26.05 -19.84
N ALA A 42 -1.88 26.60 -18.90
CA ALA A 42 -1.55 27.84 -18.20
C ALA A 42 -0.81 27.60 -16.87
N MET A 43 -0.77 26.35 -16.36
CA MET A 43 0.03 26.01 -15.20
C MET A 43 1.50 25.99 -15.59
N GLY A 44 2.37 26.72 -14.87
CA GLY A 44 3.81 26.66 -15.09
C GLY A 44 4.44 25.41 -14.47
N VAL A 45 5.73 25.19 -14.75
CA VAL A 45 6.54 24.20 -14.01
C VAL A 45 6.64 24.66 -12.56
N PRO A 46 6.22 23.84 -11.58
CA PRO A 46 6.30 24.25 -10.18
C PRO A 46 7.76 24.37 -9.73
N GLU A 47 8.08 25.44 -9.00
CA GLU A 47 9.38 25.59 -8.36
C GLU A 47 9.42 24.74 -7.10
N LEU A 48 10.20 23.66 -7.11
CA LEU A 48 10.39 22.84 -5.92
C LEU A 48 11.48 23.42 -5.01
N PRO A 49 11.32 23.29 -3.68
CA PRO A 49 12.37 23.63 -2.74
C PRO A 49 13.68 22.88 -3.01
N ALA A 50 14.82 23.50 -2.68
CA ALA A 50 16.14 22.91 -2.90
C ALA A 50 16.36 21.56 -2.20
N TRP A 51 15.62 21.25 -1.13
CA TRP A 51 15.72 19.95 -0.44
C TRP A 51 15.17 18.79 -1.28
N THR A 52 14.36 19.06 -2.31
CA THR A 52 13.77 18.04 -3.17
C THR A 52 14.68 17.66 -4.34
N GLU A 53 15.69 18.48 -4.65
CA GLU A 53 16.63 18.29 -5.76
C GLU A 53 17.38 16.93 -5.74
N PRO A 54 17.82 16.41 -4.57
CA PRO A 54 18.49 15.09 -4.51
C PRO A 54 17.56 13.91 -4.80
N TRP A 55 16.25 14.09 -4.62
CA TRP A 55 15.25 13.02 -4.73
C TRP A 55 14.45 13.09 -6.02
N LEU A 56 14.26 14.31 -6.54
CA LEU A 56 13.47 14.58 -7.73
C LEU A 56 14.16 15.66 -8.57
N PRO A 57 15.02 15.26 -9.53
CA PRO A 57 15.72 16.21 -10.38
C PRO A 57 14.72 17.03 -11.20
N ALA A 58 15.03 18.31 -11.39
CA ALA A 58 14.15 19.25 -12.12
C ALA A 58 13.77 18.76 -13.53
N GLU A 59 14.63 17.97 -14.16
CA GLU A 59 14.37 17.37 -15.48
C GLU A 59 13.13 16.48 -15.49
N TRP A 60 12.91 15.69 -14.43
CA TRP A 60 11.74 14.81 -14.32
C TRP A 60 10.45 15.62 -14.23
N ILE A 61 10.50 16.75 -13.53
CA ILE A 61 9.35 17.64 -13.35
C ILE A 61 9.04 18.35 -14.68
N LYS A 62 10.07 18.77 -15.43
CA LYS A 62 9.89 19.34 -16.77
C LYS A 62 9.27 18.34 -17.73
N GLN A 63 9.78 17.10 -17.78
CA GLN A 63 9.23 16.05 -18.63
C GLN A 63 7.77 15.74 -18.27
N ALA A 64 7.46 15.64 -16.97
CA ALA A 64 6.09 15.45 -16.51
C ALA A 64 5.18 16.61 -16.93
N HIS A 65 5.68 17.85 -16.84
CA HIS A 65 4.96 19.04 -17.27
C HIS A 65 4.70 19.05 -18.79
N GLU A 66 5.70 18.71 -19.60
CA GLU A 66 5.54 18.62 -21.05
C GLU A 66 4.50 17.56 -21.46
N ILE A 67 4.52 16.40 -20.81
CA ILE A 67 3.51 15.35 -21.01
C ILE A 67 2.12 15.86 -20.62
N ALA A 68 2.02 16.57 -19.50
CA ALA A 68 0.75 17.14 -19.04
C ALA A 68 0.19 18.19 -20.03
N VAL A 69 1.05 19.08 -20.53
CA VAL A 69 0.68 20.09 -21.54
C VAL A 69 0.32 19.44 -22.87
N ALA A 70 1.07 18.44 -23.32
CA ALA A 70 0.74 17.67 -24.53
C ALA A 70 -0.60 16.95 -24.40
N SER A 71 -0.98 16.58 -23.18
CA SER A 71 -2.26 15.94 -22.86
C SER A 71 -3.40 16.93 -22.57
N ALA A 72 -3.12 18.24 -22.49
CA ALA A 72 -4.12 19.26 -22.13
C ALA A 72 -5.39 19.22 -23.00
N PRO A 73 -5.33 19.01 -24.34
CA PRO A 73 -6.54 18.91 -25.17
C PRO A 73 -7.46 17.74 -24.79
N ALA A 74 -6.90 16.67 -24.23
CA ALA A 74 -7.67 15.54 -23.73
C ALA A 74 -8.22 15.81 -22.32
N ILE A 75 -7.51 16.58 -21.49
CA ILE A 75 -7.82 16.82 -20.08
C ILE A 75 -8.81 17.98 -19.89
N ASP A 76 -8.70 19.07 -20.66
CA ASP A 76 -9.56 20.25 -20.55
C ASP A 76 -11.06 19.95 -20.73
N PRO A 77 -11.50 19.08 -21.66
CA PRO A 77 -12.89 18.65 -21.75
C PRO A 77 -13.35 17.85 -20.52
N LEU A 78 -12.47 17.03 -19.95
CA LEU A 78 -12.75 16.27 -18.73
C LEU A 78 -12.90 17.22 -17.54
N LEU A 79 -12.04 18.23 -17.40
CA LEU A 79 -12.13 19.25 -16.35
C LEU A 79 -13.47 20.01 -16.41
N LYS A 80 -13.97 20.34 -17.60
CA LYS A 80 -15.30 20.99 -17.74
C LYS A 80 -16.46 20.12 -17.23
N HIS A 81 -16.35 18.79 -17.35
CA HIS A 81 -17.36 17.84 -16.87
C HIS A 81 -17.04 17.27 -15.48
N ALA A 82 -15.85 17.58 -14.94
CA ALA A 82 -15.34 17.03 -13.70
C ALA A 82 -16.24 17.33 -12.49
N PRO A 83 -16.86 18.52 -12.31
CA PRO A 83 -17.70 18.79 -11.14
C PRO A 83 -18.90 17.83 -11.05
N ALA A 84 -19.47 17.43 -12.18
CA ALA A 84 -20.57 16.47 -12.23
C ALA A 84 -20.11 15.01 -11.99
N ALA A 85 -18.86 14.69 -12.35
CA ALA A 85 -18.29 13.35 -12.21
C ALA A 85 -17.56 13.13 -10.87
N ALA A 86 -17.12 14.20 -10.19
CA ALA A 86 -16.26 14.13 -9.01
C ALA A 86 -16.87 13.27 -7.90
N GLY A 87 -18.18 13.40 -7.63
CA GLY A 87 -18.86 12.57 -6.63
C GLY A 87 -18.78 11.08 -6.93
N TRP A 88 -18.98 10.69 -8.19
CA TRP A 88 -18.89 9.29 -8.63
C TRP A 88 -17.45 8.76 -8.62
N ILE A 89 -16.49 9.61 -8.99
CA ILE A 89 -15.07 9.27 -8.99
C ILE A 89 -14.57 9.04 -7.56
N THR A 90 -14.94 9.90 -6.61
CA THR A 90 -14.61 9.69 -5.18
C THR A 90 -15.15 8.35 -4.68
N ILE A 91 -16.42 8.02 -4.98
CA ILE A 91 -17.00 6.72 -4.61
C ILE A 91 -16.18 5.57 -5.22
N ALA A 92 -15.81 5.67 -6.50
CA ALA A 92 -14.98 4.66 -7.17
C ALA A 92 -13.60 4.51 -6.51
N VAL A 93 -12.94 5.62 -6.13
CA VAL A 93 -11.65 5.60 -5.42
C VAL A 93 -11.76 4.83 -4.10
N TRP A 94 -12.80 5.08 -3.31
CA TRP A 94 -13.02 4.38 -2.04
C TRP A 94 -13.33 2.88 -2.23
N ILE A 95 -14.09 2.52 -3.27
CA ILE A 95 -14.36 1.11 -3.61
C ILE A 95 -13.06 0.40 -4.00
N VAL A 96 -12.26 0.99 -4.89
CA VAL A 96 -10.97 0.43 -5.31
C VAL A 96 -10.02 0.32 -4.13
N TRP A 97 -9.96 1.34 -3.28
CA TRP A 97 -9.16 1.31 -2.06
C TRP A 97 -9.56 0.14 -1.15
N ALA A 98 -10.86 -0.01 -0.85
CA ALA A 98 -11.37 -1.08 0.00
C ALA A 98 -11.07 -2.46 -0.60
N MET A 99 -11.28 -2.64 -1.90
CA MET A 99 -11.01 -3.90 -2.60
C MET A 99 -9.52 -4.26 -2.54
N GLY A 100 -8.63 -3.32 -2.84
CA GLY A 100 -7.18 -3.53 -2.75
C GLY A 100 -6.70 -3.77 -1.32
N GLY A 101 -7.25 -3.03 -0.35
CA GLY A 101 -6.95 -3.22 1.07
C GLY A 101 -7.33 -4.60 1.57
N ILE A 102 -8.55 -5.07 1.26
CA ILE A 102 -9.01 -6.42 1.58
C ILE A 102 -8.12 -7.47 0.90
N ALA A 103 -7.81 -7.30 -0.39
CA ALA A 103 -6.98 -8.24 -1.13
C ALA A 103 -5.58 -8.38 -0.50
N LEU A 104 -4.96 -7.26 -0.09
CA LEU A 104 -3.66 -7.26 0.59
C LEU A 104 -3.69 -7.95 1.95
N LEU A 105 -4.76 -7.73 2.74
CA LEU A 105 -4.93 -8.39 4.03
C LEU A 105 -5.16 -9.89 3.88
N VAL A 106 -5.98 -10.30 2.91
CA VAL A 106 -6.20 -11.72 2.56
C VAL A 106 -4.88 -12.36 2.15
N LEU A 107 -4.09 -11.69 1.30
CA LEU A 107 -2.78 -12.17 0.89
C LEU A 107 -1.87 -12.40 2.12
N GLY A 108 -1.78 -11.42 3.03
CA GLY A 108 -1.02 -11.55 4.28
C GLY A 108 -1.47 -12.71 5.16
N ALA A 109 -2.79 -12.93 5.27
CA ALA A 109 -3.38 -14.04 6.02
C ALA A 109 -3.04 -15.40 5.39
N VAL A 110 -3.15 -15.53 4.06
CA VAL A 110 -2.82 -16.77 3.33
C VAL A 110 -1.34 -17.12 3.47
N LEU A 111 -0.44 -16.16 3.25
CA LEU A 111 1.01 -16.34 3.44
C LEU A 111 1.34 -16.77 4.87
N SER A 112 0.71 -16.13 5.86
CA SER A 112 0.87 -16.49 7.27
C SER A 112 0.37 -17.90 7.59
N GLY A 113 -0.78 -18.28 7.02
CA GLY A 113 -1.33 -19.63 7.11
C GLY A 113 -0.36 -20.68 6.58
N LEU A 114 0.20 -20.44 5.38
CA LEU A 114 1.19 -21.32 4.75
C LEU A 114 2.44 -21.52 5.63
N VAL A 115 2.96 -20.42 6.21
CA VAL A 115 4.11 -20.47 7.13
C VAL A 115 3.79 -21.25 8.42
N SER A 116 2.56 -21.14 8.93
CA SER A 116 2.15 -21.87 10.12
C SER A 116 2.00 -23.38 9.85
N TRP A 117 1.50 -23.74 8.67
CA TRP A 117 1.25 -25.11 8.28
C TRP A 117 2.55 -25.87 7.98
N SER A 118 3.53 -25.22 7.34
CA SER A 118 4.84 -25.82 7.07
C SER A 118 5.61 -26.14 8.37
N ARG A 119 5.48 -25.29 9.41
CA ARG A 119 6.07 -25.54 10.74
C ARG A 119 5.43 -26.74 11.45
N ARG A 120 4.12 -26.94 11.31
CA ARG A 120 3.42 -28.09 11.92
C ARG A 120 3.84 -29.42 11.30
N ARG A 121 4.17 -29.44 10.01
CA ARG A 121 4.68 -30.65 9.32
C ARG A 121 6.14 -30.95 9.64
N GLY A 122 6.96 -29.95 9.93
CA GLY A 122 8.39 -30.14 10.28
C GLY A 122 8.66 -30.46 11.76
N GLY A 123 7.70 -30.24 12.66
CA GLY A 123 7.87 -30.42 14.12
C GLY A 123 7.32 -31.73 14.70
N GLY A 124 6.86 -32.68 13.87
CA GLY A 124 6.23 -33.93 14.31
C GLY A 124 7.18 -35.02 14.84
N GLY A 125 8.48 -34.77 14.91
CA GLY A 125 9.48 -35.67 15.50
C GLY A 125 9.68 -35.42 17.00
N GLY A 126 8.60 -35.38 17.78
CA GLY A 126 8.68 -35.28 19.23
C GLY A 126 9.02 -36.65 19.83
N THR A 127 10.29 -36.92 20.09
CA THR A 127 10.68 -37.95 21.05
C THR A 127 10.16 -37.51 22.43
N PRO A 128 9.26 -38.27 23.09
CA PRO A 128 8.84 -37.94 24.46
C PRO A 128 10.08 -37.92 25.38
N PRO A 129 10.18 -36.98 26.34
CA PRO A 129 11.23 -37.08 27.34
C PRO A 129 11.05 -38.40 28.09
N ALA A 130 12.08 -39.24 28.05
CA ALA A 130 12.12 -40.49 28.80
C ALA A 130 11.78 -40.20 30.26
N PRO A 131 10.85 -40.95 30.89
CA PRO A 131 10.53 -40.77 32.30
C PRO A 131 11.82 -40.90 33.11
N SER A 132 12.15 -39.84 33.85
CA SER A 132 13.32 -39.83 34.70
C SER A 132 13.24 -41.01 35.68
N ALA A 133 14.25 -41.88 35.64
CA ALA A 133 14.46 -43.02 36.52
C ALA A 133 14.78 -42.57 37.97
N ARG A 134 14.05 -41.58 38.50
CA ARG A 134 14.20 -41.05 39.86
C ARG A 134 13.19 -41.65 40.84
N VAL A 135 12.42 -42.65 40.41
CA VAL A 135 11.44 -43.38 41.25
C VAL A 135 11.99 -44.74 41.71
N ALA A 136 13.05 -45.27 41.10
CA ALA A 136 13.65 -46.54 41.51
C ALA A 136 14.48 -46.45 42.81
N GLU A 137 14.93 -45.25 43.20
CA GLU A 137 15.83 -45.07 44.34
C GLU A 137 15.10 -45.00 45.70
N ARG A 138 13.77 -44.88 45.72
CA ARG A 138 13.00 -44.74 46.98
C ARG A 138 12.46 -46.05 47.56
N ARG A 139 12.75 -47.20 46.94
CA ARG A 139 12.33 -48.54 47.43
C ARG A 139 13.46 -49.43 47.92
N ALA A 140 14.70 -48.94 47.96
CA ALA A 140 15.84 -49.72 48.43
C ALA A 140 16.62 -48.94 49.50
N ILE A 141 16.03 -48.82 50.69
CA ILE A 141 16.75 -48.51 51.93
C ILE A 141 16.25 -49.54 52.97
N PRO A 142 17.17 -50.19 53.71
CA PRO A 142 17.09 -51.58 54.15
C PRO A 142 16.14 -51.90 55.30
#